data_AF-A0A836SIB3-F1
#
_entry.id   AF-A0A836SIB3-F1
#
_cell.length_a   1.000
_cell.length_b   1.000
_cell.length_c   1.000
_cell.angle_alpha   90.00
_cell.angle_beta   90.00
_cell.angle_gamma   90.00
#
_symmetry.space_group_name_H-M   'P 1'
#
loop_
_entity.id
_entity.type
_entity.pdbx_description
1 polymer ?
#
loop_
_entity_poly.entity_id
_entity_poly.type
_entity_poly.pdbx_seq_one_letter_code
_entity_poly.pdbx_strand_id
1 'polypeptide(L)'
;MSVYAPYNFVPLSAWIFKPDWASHVSHDLPFSDGIRGTLELSIQAHSPLLVGGQQQPATENAPGEVRFFQLPDKRYAIPGTSLKGMIRNVLEIASFGKMRWVDDKWLSVRDLTKGGEFYRQHLSQNIARDTYRPLARAGWLKLVDTEKAGKESLYWELTPCEYARVEHNDLIEWGKKKNVVKPEKIKDKQSAVYKYDNWVDQDKKRQSLSLQFDIEGNQRWKHGPTRQALYLEYAKAKSTLGQGQYEGQVVFTGQPADNTGEKGRKHMEFIFYNSEDEKSEKVDETVIRAFQQTHADSEEWEYWYKKIRQGESVPVFYLEKKGKVDSLGLAMMYRLAYNHSIGEVIKHTNPEHRSDTFHDLPELLFGTVNENEEHNDLTLKSRVSFSLAYLENEAQVIDNLSPTILGGPNASYYPSYVRQKIRSNNFMSRWVNGKGVTKNRKRK
;
A
#
# COMPACT_ATOMS: atom_id res chain seq x y z
N MET A 1 4.01 9.12 -24.26
CA MET A 1 2.64 8.59 -24.13
C MET A 1 1.90 9.59 -23.27
N SER A 2 0.80 10.18 -23.76
CA SER A 2 -0.01 11.10 -22.94
C SER A 2 -1.04 10.27 -22.17
N VAL A 3 -1.01 10.36 -20.84
CA VAL A 3 -2.05 9.78 -19.98
C VAL A 3 -3.12 10.84 -19.79
N TYR A 4 -4.35 10.53 -20.19
CA TYR A 4 -5.51 11.38 -19.90
C TYR A 4 -6.09 10.95 -18.56
N ALA A 5 -6.12 11.88 -17.60
CA ALA A 5 -6.77 11.69 -16.32
C ALA A 5 -8.09 12.49 -16.29
N PRO A 6 -9.20 11.95 -15.76
CA PRO A 6 -10.46 12.69 -15.58
C PRO A 6 -10.43 13.64 -14.38
N TYR A 7 -9.25 13.92 -13.82
CA TYR A 7 -9.03 14.74 -12.65
C TYR A 7 -7.80 15.63 -12.84
N ASN A 8 -7.78 16.75 -12.12
CA ASN A 8 -6.63 17.63 -12.04
C ASN A 8 -6.07 17.61 -10.61
N PHE A 9 -4.75 17.71 -10.49
CA PHE A 9 -4.11 17.90 -9.20
C PHE A 9 -4.04 19.39 -8.89
N VAL A 10 -4.49 19.75 -7.70
CA VAL A 10 -4.33 21.09 -7.14
C VAL A 10 -3.29 21.00 -6.03
N PRO A 11 -2.23 21.83 -6.06
CA PRO A 11 -1.27 21.88 -4.97
C PRO A 11 -1.96 22.23 -3.65
N LEU A 12 -1.56 21.58 -2.57
CA LEU A 12 -2.00 21.96 -1.23
C LEU A 12 -1.48 23.37 -0.91
N SER A 13 -2.37 24.25 -0.46
CA SER A 13 -2.05 25.65 -0.19
C SER A 13 -1.21 25.81 1.07
N ALA A 14 -0.19 26.67 1.07
CA ALA A 14 0.53 26.99 2.31
C ALA A 14 -0.29 27.89 3.26
N TRP A 15 -1.33 28.55 2.75
CA TRP A 15 -2.23 29.41 3.51
C TRP A 15 -3.60 28.76 3.67
N ILE A 16 -4.20 28.92 4.84
CA ILE A 16 -5.55 28.43 5.15
C ILE A 16 -6.42 29.63 5.44
N PHE A 17 -7.56 29.73 4.77
CA PHE A 17 -8.51 30.80 5.07
C PHE A 17 -9.23 30.52 6.39
N LYS A 18 -9.07 31.44 7.33
CA LYS A 18 -9.76 31.45 8.62
C LYS A 18 -10.73 32.61 8.64
N PRO A 19 -12.03 32.37 8.49
CA PRO A 19 -13.01 33.43 8.63
C PRO A 19 -12.92 34.04 10.03
N ASP A 20 -12.72 35.36 10.12
CA ASP A 20 -12.68 36.11 11.39
C ASP A 20 -13.99 35.96 12.17
N TRP A 21 -15.10 35.82 11.45
CA TRP A 21 -16.43 35.58 12.00
C TRP A 21 -16.73 34.13 12.38
N ALA A 22 -15.79 33.18 12.22
CA ALA A 22 -16.04 31.76 12.47
C ALA A 22 -16.60 31.48 13.88
N SER A 23 -16.07 32.16 14.90
CA SER A 23 -16.49 32.01 16.30
C SER A 23 -17.92 32.51 16.58
N HIS A 24 -18.49 33.34 15.70
CA HIS A 24 -19.85 33.85 15.84
C HIS A 24 -20.92 32.89 15.29
N VAL A 25 -20.51 31.80 14.63
CA VAL A 25 -21.41 30.89 13.93
C VAL A 25 -22.08 29.94 14.92
N SER A 26 -23.23 30.35 15.47
CA SER A 26 -24.02 29.55 16.42
C SER A 26 -25.22 28.86 15.76
N HIS A 27 -25.55 27.65 16.20
CA HIS A 27 -26.81 26.98 15.84
C HIS A 27 -27.97 27.37 16.76
N ASP A 28 -27.68 27.92 17.94
CA ASP A 28 -28.67 28.26 18.95
C ASP A 28 -29.20 29.69 18.78
N LEU A 29 -28.34 30.58 18.26
CA LEU A 29 -28.65 32.00 18.09
C LEU A 29 -28.61 32.36 16.60
N PRO A 30 -29.77 32.56 15.95
CA PRO A 30 -29.78 33.04 14.56
C PRO A 30 -29.31 34.50 14.49
N PHE A 31 -28.61 34.85 13.41
CA PHE A 31 -28.26 36.23 13.11
C PHE A 31 -29.52 37.07 12.85
N SER A 32 -29.55 38.31 13.34
CA SER A 32 -30.69 39.22 13.16
C SER A 32 -30.94 39.57 11.69
N ASP A 33 -29.89 39.57 10.87
CA ASP A 33 -29.88 39.77 9.42
C ASP A 33 -29.67 38.46 8.64
N GLY A 34 -29.77 37.30 9.32
CA GLY A 34 -29.54 36.00 8.71
C GLY A 34 -30.57 35.68 7.61
N ILE A 35 -30.08 35.30 6.44
CA ILE A 35 -30.92 34.90 5.31
C ILE A 35 -31.09 33.38 5.33
N ARG A 36 -32.34 32.93 5.19
CA ARG A 36 -32.67 31.53 4.86
C ARG A 36 -33.31 31.49 3.47
N GLY A 37 -33.01 30.47 2.70
CA GLY A 37 -33.61 30.32 1.38
C GLY A 37 -33.25 29.00 0.71
N THR A 38 -33.83 28.82 -0.46
CA THR A 38 -33.57 27.69 -1.34
C THR A 38 -32.99 28.24 -2.64
N LEU A 39 -31.94 27.57 -3.14
CA LEU A 39 -31.40 27.83 -4.46
C LEU A 39 -31.79 26.68 -5.38
N GLU A 40 -32.56 26.99 -6.41
CA GLU A 40 -32.88 26.03 -7.47
C GLU A 40 -31.80 26.08 -8.55
N LEU A 41 -31.33 24.90 -8.95
CA LEU A 41 -30.20 24.76 -9.88
C LEU A 41 -30.60 23.80 -11.01
N SER A 42 -30.42 24.25 -12.25
CA SER A 42 -30.46 23.38 -13.43
C SER A 42 -29.04 22.95 -13.79
N ILE A 43 -28.79 21.64 -13.83
CA ILE A 43 -27.46 21.07 -14.11
C ILE A 43 -27.46 20.48 -15.52
N GLN A 44 -26.61 21.01 -16.39
CA GLN A 44 -26.42 20.49 -17.74
C GLN A 44 -25.17 19.60 -17.83
N ALA A 45 -25.36 18.38 -18.30
CA ALA A 45 -24.27 17.47 -18.65
C ALA A 45 -23.61 17.91 -19.97
N HIS A 46 -22.39 18.47 -19.92
CA HIS A 46 -21.61 18.77 -21.14
C HIS A 46 -20.90 17.55 -21.73
N SER A 47 -20.78 16.48 -20.94
CA SER A 47 -20.20 15.20 -21.32
C SER A 47 -21.03 14.06 -20.75
N PRO A 48 -20.91 12.84 -21.31
CA PRO A 48 -21.46 11.65 -20.66
C PRO A 48 -20.96 11.55 -19.22
N LEU A 49 -21.85 11.27 -18.29
CA LEU A 49 -21.53 11.15 -16.87
C LEU A 49 -22.15 9.89 -16.28
N LEU A 50 -21.51 9.34 -15.25
CA LEU A 50 -21.96 8.15 -14.53
C LEU A 50 -21.83 8.42 -13.03
N VAL A 51 -22.93 8.81 -12.38
CA VAL A 51 -23.01 8.84 -10.92
C VAL A 51 -23.54 7.49 -10.45
N GLY A 52 -22.67 6.69 -9.83
CA GLY A 52 -22.95 5.29 -9.51
C GLY A 52 -24.10 5.11 -8.51
N GLY A 53 -25.04 4.24 -8.85
CA GLY A 53 -26.09 3.73 -7.97
C GLY A 53 -25.87 2.26 -7.66
N GLN A 54 -26.66 1.39 -8.29
CA GLN A 54 -26.51 -0.06 -8.12
C GLN A 54 -25.17 -0.54 -8.69
N GLN A 55 -24.46 -1.34 -7.91
CA GLN A 55 -23.15 -1.88 -8.26
C GLN A 55 -23.13 -3.39 -8.09
N GLN A 56 -22.44 -4.07 -9.01
CA GLN A 56 -22.07 -5.48 -8.91
C GLN A 56 -20.54 -5.56 -8.85
N PRO A 57 -19.96 -6.13 -7.79
CA PRO A 57 -18.51 -6.25 -7.69
C PRO A 57 -17.96 -7.16 -8.79
N ALA A 58 -16.70 -6.93 -9.16
CA ALA A 58 -15.98 -7.82 -10.07
C ALA A 58 -15.80 -9.21 -9.43
N THR A 59 -15.77 -10.24 -10.27
CA THR A 59 -15.40 -11.61 -9.89
C THR A 59 -14.16 -12.04 -10.68
N GLU A 60 -13.58 -13.19 -10.35
CA GLU A 60 -12.46 -13.74 -11.13
C GLU A 60 -12.81 -13.95 -12.62
N ASN A 61 -14.10 -14.15 -12.93
CA ASN A 61 -14.59 -14.52 -14.26
C ASN A 61 -15.36 -13.40 -14.98
N ALA A 62 -15.68 -12.29 -14.31
CA ALA A 62 -16.46 -11.20 -14.88
C ALA A 62 -16.08 -9.83 -14.30
N PRO A 63 -16.02 -8.76 -15.12
CA PRO A 63 -15.80 -7.41 -14.63
C PRO A 63 -16.98 -6.94 -13.76
N GLY A 64 -16.71 -6.03 -12.84
CA GLY A 64 -17.76 -5.38 -12.07
C GLY A 64 -18.63 -4.48 -12.95
N GLU A 65 -19.88 -4.27 -12.55
CA GLU A 65 -20.84 -3.41 -13.22
C GLU A 65 -21.24 -2.25 -12.31
N VAL A 66 -21.26 -1.02 -12.82
CA VAL A 66 -21.75 0.16 -12.12
C VAL A 66 -22.84 0.79 -12.97
N ARG A 67 -24.06 0.85 -12.44
CA ARG A 67 -25.20 1.50 -13.10
C ARG A 67 -25.37 2.92 -12.61
N PHE A 68 -25.95 3.78 -13.44
CA PHE A 68 -26.32 5.13 -13.03
C PHE A 68 -27.34 5.08 -11.89
N PHE A 69 -27.29 6.04 -10.99
CA PHE A 69 -28.22 6.14 -9.86
C PHE A 69 -29.67 6.32 -10.32
N GLN A 70 -30.52 5.39 -9.91
CA GLN A 70 -31.95 5.41 -10.15
C GLN A 70 -32.72 5.35 -8.83
N LEU A 71 -33.84 6.06 -8.80
CA LEU A 71 -34.85 5.94 -7.76
C LEU A 71 -35.58 4.58 -7.85
N PRO A 72 -36.33 4.17 -6.80
CA PRO A 72 -37.15 2.96 -6.85
C PRO A 72 -38.13 2.91 -8.03
N ASP A 73 -38.61 4.08 -8.48
CA ASP A 73 -39.49 4.27 -9.64
C ASP A 73 -38.75 4.33 -10.99
N LYS A 74 -37.45 3.98 -11.02
CA LYS A 74 -36.56 3.97 -12.19
C LYS A 74 -36.20 5.33 -12.78
N ARG A 75 -36.62 6.44 -12.19
CA ARG A 75 -36.15 7.77 -12.63
C ARG A 75 -34.67 7.95 -12.34
N TYR A 76 -33.94 8.55 -13.28
CA TYR A 76 -32.55 8.94 -13.07
C TYR A 76 -32.47 10.20 -12.21
N ALA A 77 -31.50 10.22 -11.30
CA ALA A 77 -31.22 11.40 -10.48
C ALA A 77 -29.75 11.42 -10.06
N ILE A 78 -29.25 12.59 -9.68
CA ILE A 78 -27.99 12.71 -8.94
C ILE A 78 -28.34 12.82 -7.44
N PRO A 79 -27.81 11.93 -6.58
CA PRO A 79 -27.99 12.03 -5.13
C PRO A 79 -27.53 13.38 -4.58
N GLY A 80 -28.31 13.95 -3.67
CA GLY A 80 -27.91 15.18 -2.96
C GLY A 80 -26.58 15.03 -2.21
N THR A 81 -26.27 13.83 -1.72
CA THR A 81 -24.97 13.52 -1.11
C THR A 81 -23.81 13.61 -2.10
N SER A 82 -24.00 13.19 -3.35
CA SER A 82 -23.00 13.33 -4.42
C SER A 82 -22.78 14.79 -4.79
N LEU A 83 -23.85 15.58 -4.88
CA LEU A 83 -23.76 17.04 -5.11
C LEU A 83 -23.04 17.73 -3.94
N LYS A 84 -23.42 17.40 -2.70
CA LYS A 84 -22.77 17.92 -1.49
C LYS A 84 -21.27 17.63 -1.52
N GLY A 85 -20.86 16.39 -1.80
CA GLY A 85 -19.46 16.00 -1.87
C GLY A 85 -18.69 16.72 -2.99
N MET A 86 -19.29 16.81 -4.18
CA MET A 86 -18.71 17.53 -5.32
C MET A 86 -18.46 19.01 -4.99
N ILE A 87 -19.49 19.69 -4.47
CA ILE A 87 -19.40 21.13 -4.16
C ILE A 87 -18.47 21.37 -2.98
N ARG A 88 -18.50 20.51 -1.94
CA ARG A 88 -17.56 20.58 -0.82
C ARG A 88 -16.11 20.49 -1.29
N ASN A 89 -15.78 19.51 -2.13
CA ASN A 89 -14.43 19.33 -2.66
C ASN A 89 -13.96 20.56 -3.45
N VAL A 90 -14.83 21.15 -4.29
CA VAL A 90 -14.49 22.38 -5.03
C VAL A 90 -14.31 23.56 -4.09
N LEU A 91 -15.16 23.69 -3.06
CA LEU A 91 -15.09 24.79 -2.11
C LEU A 91 -13.85 24.68 -1.21
N GLU A 92 -13.48 23.50 -0.75
CA GLU A 92 -12.23 23.24 0.00
C GLU A 92 -11.03 23.74 -0.79
N ILE A 93 -11.00 23.52 -2.10
CA ILE A 93 -9.95 24.06 -2.98
C ILE A 93 -10.05 25.59 -3.10
N ALA A 94 -11.22 26.10 -3.49
CA ALA A 94 -11.42 27.51 -3.82
C ALA A 94 -11.24 28.46 -2.63
N SER A 95 -11.53 27.97 -1.42
CA SER A 95 -11.42 28.72 -0.17
C SER A 95 -10.16 28.41 0.61
N PHE A 96 -9.25 27.59 0.09
CA PHE A 96 -8.04 27.17 0.81
C PHE A 96 -8.35 26.55 2.18
N GLY A 97 -9.28 25.59 2.18
CA GLY A 97 -9.68 24.84 3.38
C GLY A 97 -8.58 23.93 3.92
N LYS A 98 -8.83 23.39 5.11
CA LYS A 98 -7.98 22.41 5.78
C LYS A 98 -8.01 21.08 5.03
N MET A 99 -6.92 20.31 5.16
CA MET A 99 -6.79 18.95 4.63
C MET A 99 -6.79 17.94 5.80
N ARG A 100 -7.86 18.01 6.62
CA ARG A 100 -7.96 17.26 7.88
C ARG A 100 -8.36 15.80 7.65
N TRP A 101 -9.31 15.58 6.73
CA TRP A 101 -9.94 14.28 6.45
C TRP A 101 -9.09 13.40 5.54
N VAL A 102 -7.84 13.17 5.95
CA VAL A 102 -6.89 12.32 5.24
C VAL A 102 -6.25 11.35 6.22
N ASP A 103 -6.35 10.07 5.88
CA ASP A 103 -5.68 8.99 6.60
C ASP A 103 -4.18 9.22 6.62
N ASP A 104 -3.59 9.13 7.82
CA ASP A 104 -2.16 9.24 7.98
C ASP A 104 -1.48 7.89 7.67
N LYS A 105 -1.06 7.74 6.41
CA LYS A 105 -0.49 6.49 5.89
C LYS A 105 0.88 6.72 5.26
N TRP A 106 1.76 5.73 5.38
CA TRP A 106 2.99 5.64 4.60
C TRP A 106 2.69 5.00 3.25
N LEU A 107 3.07 5.70 2.18
CA LEU A 107 3.18 5.07 0.87
C LEU A 107 4.46 4.24 0.82
N SER A 108 4.52 3.24 -0.07
CA SER A 108 5.71 2.40 -0.22
C SER A 108 6.11 2.18 -1.67
N VAL A 109 7.38 1.86 -1.89
CA VAL A 109 7.98 1.66 -3.21
C VAL A 109 8.71 0.33 -3.29
N ARG A 110 8.56 -0.33 -4.43
CA ARG A 110 9.39 -1.45 -4.86
C ARG A 110 9.62 -1.36 -6.35
N ASP A 111 10.79 -0.87 -6.74
CA ASP A 111 11.14 -0.70 -8.15
C ASP A 111 12.46 -1.42 -8.45
N LEU A 112 12.34 -2.61 -9.05
CA LEU A 112 13.47 -3.42 -9.50
C LEU A 112 13.91 -3.09 -10.94
N THR A 113 13.26 -2.12 -11.59
CA THR A 113 13.58 -1.73 -12.96
C THR A 113 14.81 -0.84 -13.02
N LYS A 114 15.23 -0.45 -14.24
CA LYS A 114 16.38 0.44 -14.42
C LYS A 114 16.19 1.74 -13.64
N GLY A 115 15.07 2.45 -13.78
CA GLY A 115 14.82 3.74 -13.09
C GLY A 115 14.62 3.66 -11.57
N GLY A 116 14.67 2.47 -10.98
CA GLY A 116 14.55 2.25 -9.55
C GLY A 116 15.89 2.31 -8.81
N GLU A 117 16.89 3.07 -9.27
CA GLU A 117 18.20 3.16 -8.58
C GLU A 117 18.06 3.53 -7.11
N PHE A 118 17.19 4.49 -6.79
CA PHE A 118 16.90 4.88 -5.41
C PHE A 118 16.54 3.66 -4.55
N TYR A 119 15.56 2.85 -4.96
CA TYR A 119 15.15 1.65 -4.22
C TYR A 119 16.28 0.61 -4.13
N ARG A 120 16.97 0.33 -5.24
CA ARG A 120 18.02 -0.70 -5.29
C ARG A 120 19.24 -0.35 -4.44
N GLN A 121 19.61 0.94 -4.36
CA GLN A 121 20.71 1.42 -3.52
C GLN A 121 20.39 1.37 -2.02
N HIS A 122 19.11 1.41 -1.64
CA HIS A 122 18.71 1.23 -0.23
C HIS A 122 18.79 -0.23 0.22
N LEU A 123 18.54 -1.20 -0.67
CA LEU A 123 18.54 -2.62 -0.33
C LEU A 123 19.81 -3.37 -0.69
N SER A 124 20.70 -2.76 -1.47
CA SER A 124 21.94 -3.39 -1.90
C SER A 124 23.04 -2.38 -2.12
N GLN A 125 24.27 -2.79 -1.82
CA GLN A 125 25.47 -2.02 -2.10
C GLN A 125 26.27 -2.65 -3.24
N ASN A 126 26.86 -1.82 -4.09
CA ASN A 126 27.85 -2.26 -5.07
C ASN A 126 29.21 -2.38 -4.37
N ILE A 127 29.78 -3.59 -4.35
CA ILE A 127 31.07 -3.86 -3.67
C ILE A 127 32.22 -4.06 -4.65
N ALA A 128 31.92 -4.32 -5.92
CA ALA A 128 32.87 -4.43 -7.01
C ALA A 128 32.11 -4.30 -8.35
N ARG A 129 32.86 -4.22 -9.45
CA ARG A 129 32.28 -4.20 -10.80
C ARG A 129 31.26 -5.33 -10.97
N ASP A 130 30.03 -4.94 -11.30
CA ASP A 130 28.89 -5.83 -11.50
C ASP A 130 28.59 -6.78 -10.32
N THR A 131 29.06 -6.46 -9.11
CA THR A 131 28.91 -7.30 -7.91
C THR A 131 28.18 -6.53 -6.81
N TYR A 132 27.09 -7.12 -6.33
CA TYR A 132 26.20 -6.49 -5.34
C TYR A 132 26.06 -7.37 -4.10
N ARG A 133 25.99 -6.73 -2.93
CA ARG A 133 25.69 -7.37 -1.65
C ARG A 133 24.35 -6.81 -1.13
N PRO A 134 23.38 -7.67 -0.75
CA PRO A 134 22.20 -7.20 -0.03
C PRO A 134 22.58 -6.50 1.28
N LEU A 135 21.86 -5.45 1.63
CA LEU A 135 22.00 -4.74 2.91
C LEU A 135 20.99 -5.23 3.96
N ALA A 136 19.95 -5.95 3.52
CA ALA A 136 18.94 -6.49 4.42
C ALA A 136 19.57 -7.52 5.36
N ARG A 137 19.38 -7.32 6.66
CA ARG A 137 19.63 -8.28 7.74
C ARG A 137 18.38 -9.14 7.97
N ALA A 138 18.50 -10.20 8.77
CA ALA A 138 17.40 -11.09 9.13
C ALA A 138 17.16 -11.07 10.65
N GLY A 139 15.92 -11.29 11.05
CA GLY A 139 15.58 -11.38 12.47
C GLY A 139 14.19 -11.93 12.71
N TRP A 140 13.89 -12.16 13.99
CA TRP A 140 12.61 -12.61 14.49
C TRP A 140 11.93 -11.47 15.22
N LEU A 141 10.83 -10.98 14.65
CA LEU A 141 10.03 -9.93 15.25
C LEU A 141 8.95 -10.56 16.14
N LYS A 142 8.81 -10.06 17.36
CA LYS A 142 7.86 -10.56 18.35
C LYS A 142 7.09 -9.41 18.98
N LEU A 143 5.81 -9.64 19.24
CA LEU A 143 5.01 -8.78 20.09
C LEU A 143 5.22 -9.22 21.54
N VAL A 144 5.79 -8.33 22.34
CA VAL A 144 6.05 -8.54 23.75
C VAL A 144 4.96 -7.85 24.54
N ASP A 145 4.23 -8.65 25.30
CA ASP A 145 3.25 -8.20 26.27
C ASP A 145 3.82 -8.47 27.66
N THR A 146 4.01 -7.41 28.44
CA THR A 146 4.57 -7.50 29.78
C THR A 146 3.72 -6.69 30.74
N GLU A 147 3.46 -7.27 31.91
CA GLU A 147 2.89 -6.57 33.04
C GLU A 147 4.01 -6.27 34.04
N LYS A 148 4.37 -4.99 34.21
CA LYS A 148 5.38 -4.58 35.18
C LYS A 148 4.84 -3.47 36.05
N ALA A 149 4.80 -3.71 37.37
CA ALA A 149 4.26 -2.78 38.37
C ALA A 149 2.81 -2.33 38.09
N GLY A 150 1.95 -3.25 37.66
CA GLY A 150 0.53 -2.98 37.39
C GLY A 150 0.26 -2.12 36.15
N LYS A 151 1.26 -1.96 35.27
CA LYS A 151 1.11 -1.35 33.96
C LYS A 151 1.40 -2.39 32.88
N GLU A 152 0.39 -2.65 32.05
CA GLU A 152 0.55 -3.38 30.80
C GLU A 152 1.38 -2.54 29.82
N SER A 153 2.42 -3.16 29.26
CA SER A 153 3.28 -2.56 28.25
C SER A 153 3.36 -3.51 27.06
N LEU A 154 2.70 -3.11 25.97
CA LEU A 154 2.73 -3.81 24.69
C LEU A 154 3.74 -3.14 23.77
N TYR A 155 4.74 -3.89 23.31
CA TYR A 155 5.75 -3.35 22.40
C TYR A 155 6.37 -4.43 21.50
N TRP A 156 7.06 -3.99 20.46
CA TRP A 156 7.69 -4.88 19.49
C TRP A 156 9.18 -5.01 19.77
N GLU A 157 9.67 -6.25 19.79
CA GLU A 157 11.09 -6.57 19.87
C GLU A 157 11.53 -7.33 18.61
N LEU A 158 12.73 -7.01 18.13
CA LEU A 158 13.41 -7.75 17.07
C LEU A 158 14.61 -8.47 17.68
N THR A 159 14.68 -9.78 17.50
CA THR A 159 15.88 -10.59 17.80
C THR A 159 16.64 -10.79 16.49
N PRO A 160 17.81 -10.15 16.30
CA PRO A 160 18.63 -10.35 15.12
C PRO A 160 19.03 -11.81 14.92
N CYS A 161 19.28 -12.20 13.67
CA CYS A 161 19.87 -13.49 13.32
C CYS A 161 20.64 -13.38 12.01
N GLU A 162 21.42 -14.41 11.71
CA GLU A 162 22.05 -14.57 10.41
C GLU A 162 21.13 -15.31 9.44
N TYR A 163 21.38 -15.15 8.14
CA TYR A 163 20.67 -15.93 7.12
C TYR A 163 21.61 -16.54 6.08
N ALA A 164 21.25 -17.73 5.60
CA ALA A 164 21.86 -18.37 4.45
C ALA A 164 20.79 -18.59 3.37
N ARG A 165 21.18 -18.54 2.09
CA ARG A 165 20.30 -18.96 0.99
C ARG A 165 20.39 -20.47 0.79
N VAL A 166 19.27 -21.11 0.47
CA VAL A 166 19.20 -22.56 0.23
C VAL A 166 18.46 -22.84 -1.06
N GLU A 167 18.95 -23.79 -1.86
CA GLU A 167 18.33 -24.17 -3.13
C GLU A 167 17.03 -24.94 -2.90
N HIS A 168 16.05 -24.74 -3.79
CA HIS A 168 14.83 -25.55 -3.79
C HIS A 168 15.14 -27.04 -3.93
N ASN A 169 16.14 -27.41 -4.75
CA ASN A 169 16.48 -28.83 -4.95
C ASN A 169 17.00 -29.46 -3.66
N ASP A 170 17.86 -28.75 -2.92
CA ASP A 170 18.40 -29.23 -1.64
C ASP A 170 17.27 -29.39 -0.61
N LEU A 171 16.37 -28.40 -0.52
CA LEU A 171 15.17 -28.49 0.33
C LEU A 171 14.24 -29.64 -0.06
N ILE A 172 14.07 -29.91 -1.36
CA ILE A 172 13.25 -31.03 -1.85
C ILE A 172 13.86 -32.36 -1.43
N GLU A 173 15.17 -32.53 -1.62
CA GLU A 173 15.87 -33.76 -1.22
C GLU A 173 15.81 -33.99 0.28
N TRP A 174 16.02 -32.93 1.07
CA TRP A 174 15.88 -32.98 2.51
C TRP A 174 14.44 -33.27 2.96
N GLY A 175 13.46 -32.59 2.35
CA GLY A 175 12.04 -32.78 2.64
C GLY A 175 11.59 -34.22 2.37
N LYS A 176 12.06 -34.84 1.28
CA LYS A 176 11.82 -36.27 1.01
C LYS A 176 12.37 -37.17 2.12
N LYS A 177 13.58 -36.89 2.64
CA LYS A 177 14.17 -37.64 3.76
C LYS A 177 13.42 -37.45 5.07
N LYS A 178 12.72 -36.33 5.25
CA LYS A 178 11.89 -35.99 6.42
C LYS A 178 10.40 -36.30 6.21
N ASN A 179 10.05 -37.04 5.16
CA ASN A 179 8.68 -37.40 4.83
C ASN A 179 7.74 -36.18 4.74
N VAL A 180 8.23 -35.07 4.19
CA VAL A 180 7.44 -33.86 3.92
C VAL A 180 6.44 -34.15 2.80
N VAL A 181 5.22 -33.62 2.91
CA VAL A 181 4.20 -33.77 1.87
C VAL A 181 4.60 -33.00 0.60
N LYS A 182 4.77 -33.72 -0.53
CA LYS A 182 4.96 -33.15 -1.88
C LYS A 182 5.96 -31.97 -1.92
N PRO A 183 7.19 -32.13 -1.40
CA PRO A 183 8.14 -31.03 -1.25
C PRO A 183 8.52 -30.38 -2.60
N GLU A 184 8.38 -31.10 -3.71
CA GLU A 184 8.56 -30.60 -5.08
C GLU A 184 7.67 -29.38 -5.40
N LYS A 185 6.51 -29.26 -4.74
CA LYS A 185 5.58 -28.15 -4.95
C LYS A 185 6.17 -26.80 -4.60
N ILE A 186 7.26 -26.71 -3.81
CA ILE A 186 7.94 -25.44 -3.51
C ILE A 186 8.34 -24.64 -4.77
N LYS A 187 8.45 -25.33 -5.92
CA LYS A 187 8.73 -24.73 -7.22
C LYS A 187 7.52 -24.05 -7.86
N ASP A 188 6.30 -24.39 -7.48
CA ASP A 188 5.07 -23.89 -8.10
C ASP A 188 4.82 -22.42 -7.71
N LYS A 189 4.20 -21.66 -8.60
CA LYS A 189 3.70 -20.31 -8.31
C LYS A 189 2.66 -20.39 -7.19
N GLN A 190 2.99 -19.83 -6.03
CA GLN A 190 2.19 -19.89 -4.82
C GLN A 190 2.61 -18.81 -3.81
N SER A 191 1.75 -18.52 -2.83
CA SER A 191 2.07 -17.62 -1.71
C SER A 191 3.08 -18.24 -0.75
N ALA A 192 3.70 -17.43 0.10
CA ALA A 192 4.54 -17.97 1.18
C ALA A 192 3.69 -18.77 2.18
N VAL A 193 2.47 -18.31 2.46
CA VAL A 193 1.48 -18.95 3.34
C VAL A 193 1.23 -20.39 2.93
N TYR A 194 0.94 -20.62 1.65
CA TYR A 194 0.71 -21.98 1.15
C TYR A 194 1.93 -22.88 1.40
N LYS A 195 3.16 -22.38 1.23
CA LYS A 195 4.37 -23.17 1.53
C LYS A 195 4.44 -23.52 3.02
N TYR A 196 4.22 -22.57 3.91
CA TYR A 196 4.22 -22.83 5.34
C TYR A 196 3.16 -23.86 5.77
N ASP A 197 1.95 -23.78 5.21
CA ASP A 197 0.87 -24.70 5.56
C ASP A 197 1.05 -26.11 4.98
N ASN A 198 1.77 -26.25 3.86
CA ASN A 198 1.95 -27.52 3.17
C ASN A 198 3.33 -28.17 3.40
N TRP A 199 4.31 -27.44 3.95
CA TRP A 199 5.63 -27.98 4.31
C TRP A 199 5.60 -28.70 5.67
N VAL A 200 4.84 -29.79 5.70
CA VAL A 200 4.51 -30.56 6.91
C VAL A 200 5.13 -31.95 6.81
N ASP A 201 5.83 -32.37 7.87
CA ASP A 201 6.28 -33.75 8.08
C ASP A 201 5.04 -34.61 8.34
N GLN A 202 4.79 -35.59 7.46
CA GLN A 202 3.59 -36.43 7.50
C GLN A 202 3.45 -37.20 8.80
N ASP A 203 4.57 -37.66 9.35
CA ASP A 203 4.59 -38.53 10.52
C ASP A 203 4.31 -37.72 11.78
N LYS A 204 4.89 -36.52 11.87
CA LYS A 204 4.74 -35.63 13.03
C LYS A 204 3.52 -34.72 12.95
N LYS A 205 2.89 -34.63 11.79
CA LYS A 205 1.75 -33.73 11.50
C LYS A 205 2.01 -32.27 11.91
N ARG A 206 3.26 -31.82 11.76
CA ARG A 206 3.68 -30.44 12.06
C ARG A 206 4.69 -29.94 11.04
N GLN A 207 4.85 -28.62 10.99
CA GLN A 207 5.83 -27.96 10.14
C GLN A 207 7.24 -28.50 10.43
N SER A 208 7.97 -28.83 9.37
CA SER A 208 9.36 -29.30 9.44
C SER A 208 10.28 -28.22 8.90
N LEU A 209 10.50 -27.19 9.72
CA LEU A 209 11.27 -26.01 9.33
C LEU A 209 12.67 -25.99 9.92
N SER A 210 12.90 -26.65 11.07
CA SER A 210 14.22 -26.70 11.68
C SER A 210 15.13 -27.75 11.04
N LEU A 211 16.36 -27.37 10.72
CA LEU A 211 17.38 -28.28 10.21
C LEU A 211 18.79 -27.88 10.63
N GLN A 212 19.66 -28.89 10.64
CA GLN A 212 21.11 -28.69 10.69
C GLN A 212 21.69 -28.53 9.28
N PHE A 213 22.69 -27.68 9.13
CA PHE A 213 23.35 -27.42 7.86
C PHE A 213 24.77 -26.89 8.07
N ASP A 214 25.54 -26.87 6.98
CA ASP A 214 26.81 -26.18 6.88
C ASP A 214 26.72 -25.09 5.80
N ILE A 215 27.63 -24.12 5.86
CA ILE A 215 27.66 -22.99 4.92
C ILE A 215 28.87 -23.15 3.99
N GLU A 216 28.70 -22.80 2.71
CA GLU A 216 29.77 -22.71 1.72
C GLU A 216 30.62 -21.43 1.88
N GLY A 217 30.35 -20.64 2.91
CA GLY A 217 30.90 -19.31 3.14
C GLY A 217 30.19 -18.21 2.34
N ASN A 218 30.56 -16.95 2.62
CA ASN A 218 30.16 -15.81 1.80
C ASN A 218 30.96 -15.83 0.48
N GLN A 219 30.27 -16.16 -0.62
CA GLN A 219 30.88 -16.26 -1.94
C GLN A 219 30.17 -15.36 -2.96
N ARG A 220 30.83 -15.11 -4.09
CA ARG A 220 30.27 -14.37 -5.22
C ARG A 220 29.62 -15.32 -6.21
N TRP A 221 28.29 -15.30 -6.23
CA TRP A 221 27.49 -16.16 -7.08
C TRP A 221 27.10 -15.44 -8.37
N LYS A 222 27.25 -16.09 -9.52
CA LYS A 222 26.85 -15.52 -10.81
C LYS A 222 25.33 -15.61 -10.99
N HIS A 223 24.66 -14.46 -11.12
CA HIS A 223 23.22 -14.33 -11.35
C HIS A 223 22.88 -13.75 -12.73
N GLY A 224 23.85 -13.11 -13.39
CA GLY A 224 23.64 -12.45 -14.69
C GLY A 224 23.54 -13.40 -15.88
N PRO A 225 22.91 -12.96 -17.00
CA PRO A 225 22.95 -13.70 -18.25
C PRO A 225 24.40 -13.81 -18.75
N THR A 226 24.69 -14.77 -19.64
CA THR A 226 26.06 -15.05 -20.09
C THR A 226 26.78 -13.83 -20.68
N ARG A 227 26.02 -12.88 -21.24
CA ARG A 227 26.51 -11.65 -21.89
C ARG A 227 26.61 -10.42 -20.98
N GLN A 228 26.11 -10.48 -19.74
CA GLN A 228 26.27 -9.43 -18.73
C GLN A 228 26.60 -10.09 -17.40
N ALA A 229 27.84 -9.93 -16.95
CA ALA A 229 28.21 -10.33 -15.62
C ALA A 229 27.32 -9.61 -14.61
N LEU A 230 26.73 -10.38 -13.69
CA LEU A 230 26.09 -9.86 -12.48
C LEU A 230 26.38 -10.90 -11.41
N TYR A 231 27.02 -10.46 -10.33
CA TYR A 231 27.37 -11.28 -9.20
C TYR A 231 26.62 -10.78 -7.95
N LEU A 232 26.16 -11.73 -7.14
CA LEU A 232 25.62 -11.44 -5.82
C LEU A 232 26.51 -12.11 -4.78
N GLU A 233 26.90 -11.36 -3.76
CA GLU A 233 27.66 -11.90 -2.64
C GLU A 233 26.71 -12.26 -1.49
N TYR A 234 26.66 -13.53 -1.12
CA TYR A 234 25.85 -14.03 -0.02
C TYR A 234 26.32 -15.41 0.46
N ALA A 235 25.95 -15.75 1.70
CA ALA A 235 26.13 -17.07 2.28
C ALA A 235 25.11 -18.06 1.71
N LYS A 236 25.59 -19.22 1.30
CA LYS A 236 24.76 -20.31 0.77
C LYS A 236 24.92 -21.56 1.64
N ALA A 237 23.82 -22.23 1.95
CA ALA A 237 23.84 -23.53 2.61
C ALA A 237 24.40 -24.60 1.66
N LYS A 238 25.21 -25.51 2.19
CA LYS A 238 25.64 -26.72 1.48
C LYS A 238 24.44 -27.61 1.18
N SER A 239 24.53 -28.40 0.12
CA SER A 239 23.48 -29.35 -0.27
C SER A 239 23.25 -30.49 0.74
N THR A 240 24.19 -30.72 1.66
CA THR A 240 24.10 -31.71 2.74
C THR A 240 23.19 -31.25 3.89
N LEU A 241 21.95 -30.91 3.58
CA LEU A 241 20.96 -30.49 4.58
C LEU A 241 20.57 -31.65 5.53
N GLY A 242 20.34 -31.30 6.80
CA GLY A 242 20.02 -32.24 7.89
C GLY A 242 21.24 -32.71 8.69
N GLN A 243 22.43 -32.21 8.36
CA GLN A 243 23.70 -32.43 9.06
C GLN A 243 24.53 -31.15 8.99
N GLY A 244 25.35 -30.87 9.99
CA GLY A 244 26.25 -29.73 10.00
C GLY A 244 26.32 -29.07 11.37
N GLN A 245 27.16 -28.05 11.48
CA GLN A 245 27.42 -27.39 12.76
C GLN A 245 26.37 -26.32 13.12
N TYR A 246 25.67 -25.76 12.12
CA TYR A 246 24.65 -24.73 12.33
C TYR A 246 23.28 -25.37 12.42
N GLU A 247 22.43 -24.83 13.29
CA GLU A 247 21.00 -25.11 13.33
C GLU A 247 20.23 -23.85 12.95
N GLY A 248 19.18 -24.02 12.14
CA GLY A 248 18.35 -22.89 11.70
C GLY A 248 16.97 -23.31 11.23
N GLN A 249 16.14 -22.30 10.96
CA GLN A 249 14.77 -22.49 10.49
C GLN A 249 14.61 -22.02 9.05
N VAL A 250 13.95 -22.82 8.20
CA VAL A 250 13.59 -22.44 6.84
C VAL A 250 12.58 -21.30 6.87
N VAL A 251 12.88 -20.24 6.13
CA VAL A 251 12.01 -19.08 5.92
C VAL A 251 11.58 -19.05 4.46
N PHE A 252 10.28 -19.24 4.24
CA PHE A 252 9.69 -19.20 2.91
C PHE A 252 9.26 -17.79 2.52
N THR A 253 9.51 -17.45 1.26
CA THR A 253 8.98 -16.24 0.63
C THR A 253 8.14 -16.59 -0.60
N GLY A 254 7.28 -15.67 -1.03
CA GLY A 254 6.36 -15.89 -2.16
C GLY A 254 7.07 -16.37 -3.44
N GLN A 255 6.38 -17.18 -4.23
CA GLN A 255 6.86 -17.71 -5.50
C GLN A 255 6.12 -17.03 -6.66
N PRO A 256 6.68 -15.98 -7.29
CA PRO A 256 5.95 -15.17 -8.27
C PRO A 256 5.66 -15.90 -9.59
N ALA A 257 6.41 -16.97 -9.88
CA ALA A 257 6.23 -17.82 -11.05
C ALA A 257 6.83 -19.20 -10.80
N ASP A 258 6.37 -20.19 -11.56
CA ASP A 258 6.89 -21.55 -11.50
C ASP A 258 8.41 -21.56 -11.73
N ASN A 259 9.11 -22.35 -10.94
CA ASN A 259 10.52 -22.66 -11.13
C ASN A 259 10.65 -23.84 -12.09
N THR A 260 10.63 -23.53 -13.38
CA THR A 260 10.85 -24.47 -14.49
C THR A 260 12.33 -24.79 -14.73
N GLY A 261 13.25 -24.28 -13.90
CA GLY A 261 14.70 -24.34 -14.14
C GLY A 261 15.22 -23.29 -15.13
N GLU A 262 14.33 -22.48 -15.72
CA GLU A 262 14.71 -21.34 -16.55
C GLU A 262 15.44 -20.25 -15.76
N LYS A 263 16.36 -19.54 -16.41
CA LYS A 263 17.05 -18.39 -15.81
C LYS A 263 16.06 -17.31 -15.40
N GLY A 264 16.31 -16.70 -14.24
CA GLY A 264 15.48 -15.62 -13.69
C GLY A 264 14.25 -16.10 -12.92
N ARG A 265 14.00 -17.41 -12.84
CA ARG A 265 13.00 -17.97 -11.91
C ARG A 265 13.60 -18.07 -10.52
N LYS A 266 12.78 -17.76 -9.50
CA LYS A 266 13.17 -17.90 -8.09
C LYS A 266 13.40 -19.39 -7.80
N HIS A 267 14.59 -19.70 -7.29
CA HIS A 267 15.07 -21.07 -7.04
C HIS A 267 15.65 -21.27 -5.64
N MET A 268 15.63 -20.22 -4.81
CA MET A 268 16.17 -20.26 -3.45
C MET A 268 15.17 -19.73 -2.43
N GLU A 269 15.29 -20.25 -1.22
CA GLU A 269 14.69 -19.73 0.01
C GLU A 269 15.80 -19.38 1.02
N PHE A 270 15.43 -19.14 2.27
CA PHE A 270 16.33 -18.73 3.32
C PHE A 270 16.32 -19.72 4.48
N ILE A 271 17.43 -19.80 5.21
CA ILE A 271 17.53 -20.42 6.52
C ILE A 271 17.99 -19.32 7.47
N PHE A 272 17.21 -19.03 8.51
CA PHE A 272 17.57 -18.11 9.58
C PHE A 272 18.23 -18.90 10.72
N TYR A 273 19.39 -18.47 11.19
CA TYR A 273 20.22 -19.19 12.15
C TYR A 273 20.98 -18.23 13.09
N ASN A 274 21.56 -18.75 14.18
CA ASN A 274 22.30 -17.98 15.18
C ASN A 274 21.50 -16.82 15.81
N SER A 275 20.23 -17.03 16.13
CA SER A 275 19.43 -16.02 16.85
C SER A 275 19.68 -16.00 18.36
N GLU A 276 20.21 -17.08 18.93
CA GLU A 276 20.35 -17.24 20.39
C GLU A 276 21.48 -16.41 20.99
N ASP A 277 22.45 -16.01 20.17
CA ASP A 277 23.61 -15.22 20.59
C ASP A 277 23.34 -13.69 20.56
N GLU A 278 22.20 -13.28 19.99
CA GLU A 278 21.90 -11.88 19.72
C GLU A 278 20.91 -11.29 20.71
N LYS A 279 21.16 -10.05 21.11
CA LYS A 279 20.29 -9.33 22.05
C LYS A 279 19.07 -8.77 21.31
N SER A 280 17.87 -9.08 21.81
CA SER A 280 16.64 -8.44 21.35
C SER A 280 16.68 -6.93 21.57
N GLU A 281 16.23 -6.17 20.57
CA GLU A 281 16.08 -4.72 20.64
C GLU A 281 14.63 -4.28 20.43
N LYS A 282 14.22 -3.23 21.14
CA LYS A 282 12.89 -2.63 20.95
C LYS A 282 12.86 -1.89 19.62
N VAL A 283 11.85 -2.20 18.80
CA VAL A 283 11.62 -1.53 17.51
C VAL A 283 10.79 -0.27 17.72
N ASP A 284 11.15 0.80 17.00
CA ASP A 284 10.41 2.06 17.03
C ASP A 284 8.98 1.87 16.49
N GLU A 285 8.01 2.51 17.14
CA GLU A 285 6.59 2.37 16.78
C GLU A 285 6.29 2.86 15.36
N THR A 286 7.00 3.89 14.90
CA THR A 286 6.84 4.42 13.53
C THR A 286 7.26 3.38 12.48
N VAL A 287 8.34 2.64 12.73
CA VAL A 287 8.83 1.55 11.86
C VAL A 287 7.80 0.42 11.81
N ILE A 288 7.22 0.04 12.96
CA ILE A 288 6.18 -0.98 13.03
C ILE A 288 4.92 -0.54 12.28
N ARG A 289 4.44 0.68 12.52
CA ARG A 289 3.25 1.21 11.83
C ARG A 289 3.45 1.25 10.31
N ALA A 290 4.62 1.70 9.85
CA ALA A 290 4.97 1.69 8.43
C ALA A 290 5.03 0.28 7.84
N PHE A 291 5.59 -0.69 8.57
CA PHE A 291 5.63 -2.11 8.20
C PHE A 291 4.22 -2.70 8.07
N GLN A 292 3.39 -2.51 9.09
CA GLN A 292 2.00 -2.99 9.13
C GLN A 292 1.17 -2.40 7.98
N GLN A 293 1.23 -1.08 7.75
CA GLN A 293 0.50 -0.43 6.67
C GLN A 293 0.97 -0.89 5.29
N THR A 294 2.27 -1.12 5.10
CA THR A 294 2.85 -1.61 3.84
C THR A 294 2.36 -3.02 3.48
N HIS A 295 1.98 -3.81 4.49
CA HIS A 295 1.57 -5.19 4.36
C HIS A 295 0.10 -5.48 4.72
N ALA A 296 -0.70 -4.45 5.05
CA ALA A 296 -2.06 -4.60 5.60
C ALA A 296 -2.97 -5.47 4.73
N ASP A 297 -2.87 -5.34 3.40
CA ASP A 297 -3.69 -6.08 2.43
C ASP A 297 -3.04 -7.38 1.92
N SER A 298 -2.02 -7.90 2.61
CA SER A 298 -1.32 -9.13 2.20
C SER A 298 -1.75 -10.34 3.02
N GLU A 299 -2.00 -11.45 2.33
CA GLU A 299 -2.28 -12.76 2.93
C GLU A 299 -1.14 -13.18 3.88
N GLU A 300 0.11 -12.90 3.51
CA GLU A 300 1.27 -13.21 4.34
C GLU A 300 1.25 -12.48 5.70
N TRP A 301 0.86 -11.21 5.73
CA TRP A 301 0.76 -10.49 7.00
C TRP A 301 -0.40 -10.98 7.85
N GLU A 302 -1.55 -11.27 7.26
CA GLU A 302 -2.68 -11.85 7.99
C GLU A 302 -2.29 -13.19 8.64
N TYR A 303 -1.56 -14.04 7.91
CA TYR A 303 -1.02 -15.30 8.41
C TYR A 303 -0.13 -15.09 9.64
N TRP A 304 0.87 -14.22 9.53
CA TRP A 304 1.82 -13.99 10.62
C TRP A 304 1.19 -13.25 11.79
N TYR A 305 0.28 -12.31 11.55
CA TYR A 305 -0.39 -11.57 12.61
C TYR A 305 -1.20 -12.48 13.53
N LYS A 306 -1.85 -13.52 12.99
CA LYS A 306 -2.53 -14.56 13.79
C LYS A 306 -1.57 -15.29 14.73
N LYS A 307 -0.37 -15.63 14.24
CA LYS A 307 0.68 -16.32 15.01
C LYS A 307 1.32 -15.42 16.07
N ILE A 308 1.60 -14.16 15.73
CA ILE A 308 2.15 -13.17 16.66
C ILE A 308 1.23 -12.98 17.87
N ARG A 309 -0.09 -12.92 17.64
CA ARG A 309 -1.09 -12.83 18.73
C ARG A 309 -1.13 -14.08 19.63
N GLN A 310 -0.54 -15.18 19.19
CA GLN A 310 -0.38 -16.42 19.97
C GLN A 310 1.00 -16.50 20.64
N GLY A 311 1.81 -15.43 20.57
CA GLY A 311 3.14 -15.36 21.16
C GLY A 311 4.27 -15.91 20.28
N GLU A 312 3.98 -16.32 19.04
CA GLU A 312 4.99 -16.73 18.07
C GLU A 312 5.77 -15.51 17.53
N SER A 313 6.94 -15.75 16.96
CA SER A 313 7.74 -14.72 16.28
C SER A 313 7.59 -14.83 14.76
N VAL A 314 7.62 -13.70 14.07
CA VAL A 314 7.57 -13.63 12.60
C VAL A 314 8.99 -13.44 12.04
N PRO A 315 9.40 -14.22 11.03
CA PRO A 315 10.66 -13.98 10.34
C PRO A 315 10.55 -12.72 9.48
N VAL A 316 11.46 -11.78 9.69
CA VAL A 316 11.52 -10.53 8.95
C VAL A 316 12.91 -10.29 8.40
N PHE A 317 12.95 -9.60 7.28
CA PHE A 317 14.15 -8.91 6.80
C PHE A 317 14.07 -7.45 7.21
N TYR A 318 15.21 -6.85 7.54
CA TYR A 318 15.25 -5.47 7.99
C TYR A 318 16.47 -4.72 7.47
N LEU A 319 16.34 -3.40 7.36
CA LEU A 319 17.48 -2.51 7.16
C LEU A 319 17.80 -1.81 8.47
N GLU A 320 19.08 -1.47 8.63
CA GLU A 320 19.57 -0.76 9.80
C GLU A 320 20.17 0.57 9.39
N LYS A 321 19.95 1.60 10.20
CA LYS A 321 20.51 2.92 10.02
C LYS A 321 20.99 3.46 11.36
N LYS A 322 22.29 3.75 11.46
CA LYS A 322 22.94 4.26 12.68
C LYS A 322 22.69 3.37 13.92
N GLY A 323 22.81 2.04 13.79
CA GLY A 323 22.68 1.14 14.93
C GLY A 323 21.25 0.80 15.33
N LYS A 324 20.25 1.12 14.50
CA LYS A 324 18.82 0.90 14.80
C LYS A 324 18.07 0.38 13.59
N VAL A 325 17.04 -0.43 13.83
CA VAL A 325 16.07 -0.86 12.83
C VAL A 325 15.44 0.36 12.15
N ASP A 326 15.56 0.44 10.83
CA ASP A 326 15.06 1.54 9.99
C ASP A 326 13.81 1.12 9.20
N SER A 327 13.77 -0.11 8.70
CA SER A 327 12.61 -0.64 7.99
C SER A 327 12.54 -2.17 8.06
N LEU A 328 11.34 -2.73 7.87
CA LEU A 328 11.05 -4.16 7.97
C LEU A 328 10.29 -4.67 6.73
N GLY A 329 10.41 -5.96 6.44
CA GLY A 329 9.59 -6.62 5.43
C GLY A 329 9.63 -8.16 5.49
N LEU A 330 8.60 -8.80 4.94
CA LEU A 330 8.44 -10.27 4.95
C LEU A 330 9.27 -11.02 3.89
N ALA A 331 10.03 -10.31 3.06
CA ALA A 331 10.94 -10.88 2.07
C ALA A 331 12.13 -9.94 1.86
N MET A 332 13.31 -10.46 1.49
CA MET A 332 14.55 -9.68 1.41
C MET A 332 14.46 -8.41 0.55
N MET A 333 13.74 -8.46 -0.57
CA MET A 333 13.49 -7.31 -1.46
C MET A 333 12.07 -6.78 -1.25
N TYR A 334 11.76 -6.33 -0.03
CA TYR A 334 10.44 -5.86 0.39
C TYR A 334 10.12 -4.46 -0.15
N ARG A 335 8.86 -4.02 0.00
CA ARG A 335 8.45 -2.63 -0.32
C ARG A 335 8.97 -1.71 0.78
N LEU A 336 9.71 -0.67 0.42
CA LEU A 336 10.20 0.32 1.37
C LEU A 336 9.15 1.41 1.56
N ALA A 337 8.76 1.69 2.81
CA ALA A 337 7.98 2.88 3.14
C ALA A 337 8.79 4.14 2.82
N TYR A 338 8.13 5.20 2.38
CA TYR A 338 8.79 6.52 2.27
C TYR A 338 9.13 7.07 3.66
N ASN A 339 10.07 8.02 3.71
CA ASN A 339 10.49 8.62 4.99
C ASN A 339 9.40 9.42 5.69
N HIS A 340 8.40 9.90 4.94
CA HIS A 340 7.33 10.74 5.45
C HIS A 340 5.96 10.14 5.16
N SER A 341 5.08 10.17 6.16
CA SER A 341 3.68 9.81 5.98
C SER A 341 2.91 10.92 5.26
N ILE A 342 1.71 10.60 4.77
CA ILE A 342 0.83 11.62 4.16
C ILE A 342 0.52 12.75 5.14
N GLY A 343 0.28 12.42 6.42
CA GLY A 343 0.03 13.42 7.47
C GLY A 343 1.24 14.33 7.72
N GLU A 344 2.46 13.79 7.71
CA GLU A 344 3.69 14.58 7.83
C GLU A 344 3.89 15.51 6.62
N VAL A 345 3.62 15.05 5.39
CA VAL A 345 3.71 15.90 4.20
C VAL A 345 2.67 17.03 4.24
N ILE A 346 1.46 16.76 4.72
CA ILE A 346 0.43 17.80 4.93
C ILE A 346 0.91 18.82 5.97
N LYS A 347 1.40 18.36 7.12
CA LYS A 347 1.91 19.22 8.21
C LYS A 347 3.11 20.06 7.78
N HIS A 348 3.98 19.51 6.93
CA HIS A 348 5.12 20.24 6.37
C HIS A 348 4.67 21.41 5.49
N THR A 349 3.55 21.27 4.77
CA THR A 349 2.98 22.38 3.97
C THR A 349 2.44 23.48 4.88
N ASN A 350 1.58 23.12 5.82
CA ASN A 350 1.15 23.96 6.93
C ASN A 350 0.54 23.06 8.02
N PRO A 351 1.01 23.09 9.28
CA PRO A 351 0.49 22.23 10.35
C PRO A 351 -1.01 22.46 10.63
N GLU A 352 -1.52 23.65 10.33
CA GLU A 352 -2.91 24.03 10.55
C GLU A 352 -3.90 23.27 9.65
N HIS A 353 -3.44 22.61 8.58
CA HIS A 353 -4.32 21.77 7.74
C HIS A 353 -4.95 20.60 8.50
N ARG A 354 -4.32 20.17 9.59
CA ARG A 354 -4.83 19.10 10.45
C ARG A 354 -5.32 19.61 11.80
N SER A 355 -5.43 20.93 11.96
CA SER A 355 -5.92 21.52 13.20
C SER A 355 -7.41 21.24 13.39
N ASP A 356 -7.73 20.94 14.63
CA ASP A 356 -9.05 20.74 15.19
C ASP A 356 -9.47 21.90 16.12
N THR A 357 -8.71 23.00 16.14
CA THR A 357 -8.88 24.11 17.09
C THR A 357 -9.59 25.34 16.49
N PHE A 358 -9.96 25.29 15.20
CA PHE A 358 -10.71 26.34 14.52
C PHE A 358 -11.47 25.78 13.32
N HIS A 359 -12.50 26.49 12.85
CA HIS A 359 -13.22 26.15 11.63
C HIS A 359 -12.68 26.87 10.40
N ASP A 360 -12.61 26.15 9.28
CA ASP A 360 -12.48 26.78 7.96
C ASP A 360 -13.85 27.03 7.31
N LEU A 361 -13.87 27.73 6.18
CA LEU A 361 -15.13 28.03 5.48
C LEU A 361 -15.94 26.78 5.08
N PRO A 362 -15.33 25.72 4.51
CA PRO A 362 -16.05 24.47 4.22
C PRO A 362 -16.70 23.84 5.46
N GLU A 363 -16.01 23.78 6.60
CA GLU A 363 -16.55 23.24 7.84
C GLU A 363 -17.74 24.08 8.36
N LEU A 364 -17.65 25.41 8.28
CA LEU A 364 -18.75 26.31 8.68
C LEU A 364 -20.03 26.10 7.88
N LEU A 365 -19.91 25.68 6.61
CA LEU A 365 -21.05 25.45 5.72
C LEU A 365 -21.57 24.01 5.77
N PHE A 366 -20.68 23.04 5.61
CA PHE A 366 -21.02 21.62 5.45
C PHE A 366 -21.05 20.83 6.76
N GLY A 367 -20.59 21.44 7.84
CA GLY A 367 -20.41 20.81 9.14
C GLY A 367 -19.09 20.04 9.28
N THR A 368 -18.73 19.78 10.52
CA THR A 368 -17.54 19.04 10.94
C THR A 368 -17.82 18.30 12.24
N VAL A 369 -17.17 17.16 12.45
CA VAL A 369 -17.19 16.44 13.73
C VAL A 369 -15.80 16.54 14.33
N ASN A 370 -15.73 16.95 15.59
CA ASN A 370 -14.47 16.94 16.30
C ASN A 370 -14.39 15.72 17.23
N GLU A 371 -13.47 14.81 16.93
CA GLU A 371 -13.25 13.60 17.73
C GLU A 371 -12.39 13.88 18.98
N ASN A 372 -11.72 15.02 19.04
CA ASN A 372 -10.96 15.43 20.22
C ASN A 372 -11.91 15.96 21.29
N GLU A 373 -11.98 15.26 22.43
CA GLU A 373 -12.86 15.61 23.55
C GLU A 373 -12.60 17.04 24.08
N GLU A 374 -11.36 17.52 24.02
CA GLU A 374 -10.99 18.87 24.46
C GLU A 374 -11.55 19.97 23.55
N HIS A 375 -11.92 19.63 22.32
CA HIS A 375 -12.39 20.57 21.30
C HIS A 375 -13.75 20.16 20.70
N ASN A 376 -14.53 19.39 21.46
CA ASN A 376 -15.83 18.89 21.01
C ASN A 376 -16.86 20.02 20.83
N ASP A 377 -16.66 21.17 21.49
CA ASP A 377 -17.41 22.41 21.28
C ASP A 377 -17.28 22.97 19.86
N LEU A 378 -16.21 22.57 19.14
CA LEU A 378 -16.02 22.89 17.72
C LEU A 378 -16.67 21.88 16.77
N THR A 379 -17.49 20.94 17.26
CA THR A 379 -18.37 20.13 16.40
C THR A 379 -19.52 20.98 15.85
N LEU A 380 -19.75 20.91 14.54
CA LEU A 380 -20.71 21.77 13.85
C LEU A 380 -21.62 21.00 12.90
N LYS A 381 -22.94 21.19 13.03
CA LYS A 381 -23.91 20.63 12.08
C LYS A 381 -23.86 21.38 10.74
N SER A 382 -24.14 20.65 9.65
CA SER A 382 -24.28 21.23 8.30
C SER A 382 -25.39 22.28 8.25
N ARG A 383 -25.10 23.43 7.64
CA ARG A 383 -26.08 24.51 7.39
C ARG A 383 -26.70 24.45 6.00
N VAL A 384 -26.08 23.69 5.10
CA VAL A 384 -26.60 23.42 3.76
C VAL A 384 -27.20 22.02 3.66
N SER A 385 -28.24 21.88 2.85
CA SER A 385 -28.86 20.61 2.47
C SER A 385 -29.00 20.54 0.95
N PHE A 386 -28.85 19.34 0.39
CA PHE A 386 -28.92 19.10 -1.05
C PHE A 386 -30.02 18.08 -1.32
N SER A 387 -31.00 18.48 -2.13
CA SER A 387 -32.03 17.58 -2.64
C SER A 387 -31.50 16.74 -3.81
N LEU A 388 -32.31 15.81 -4.28
CA LEU A 388 -32.05 15.07 -5.51
C LEU A 388 -32.13 16.02 -6.71
N ALA A 389 -31.13 15.97 -7.59
CA ALA A 389 -31.26 16.58 -8.92
C ALA A 389 -31.90 15.56 -9.85
N TYR A 390 -33.19 15.74 -10.10
CA TYR A 390 -33.95 14.89 -11.02
C TYR A 390 -33.58 15.21 -12.46
N LEU A 391 -33.61 14.18 -13.30
CA LEU A 391 -33.57 14.39 -14.73
C LEU A 391 -34.88 15.05 -15.20
N GLU A 392 -34.80 16.24 -15.78
CA GLU A 392 -35.97 16.97 -16.30
C GLU A 392 -36.38 16.50 -17.71
N ASN A 393 -35.42 16.09 -18.53
CA ASN A 393 -35.61 15.71 -19.93
C ASN A 393 -35.51 14.19 -20.13
N GLU A 394 -35.73 13.70 -21.35
CA GLU A 394 -35.49 12.28 -21.64
C GLU A 394 -34.00 11.93 -21.52
N ALA A 395 -33.72 10.76 -20.92
CA ALA A 395 -32.34 10.31 -20.74
C ALA A 395 -31.73 9.89 -22.07
N GLN A 396 -30.64 10.53 -22.46
CA GLN A 396 -29.82 10.05 -23.58
C GLN A 396 -28.78 9.05 -23.06
N VAL A 397 -29.14 7.76 -23.14
CA VAL A 397 -28.24 6.66 -22.77
C VAL A 397 -27.26 6.40 -23.92
N ILE A 398 -25.98 6.23 -23.59
CA ILE A 398 -24.93 5.93 -24.56
C ILE A 398 -24.52 4.48 -24.37
N ASP A 399 -24.95 3.62 -25.30
CA ASP A 399 -24.70 2.17 -25.23
C ASP A 399 -23.27 1.79 -25.59
N ASN A 400 -22.57 2.65 -26.35
CA ASN A 400 -21.25 2.35 -26.90
C ASN A 400 -20.25 3.47 -26.60
N LEU A 401 -19.79 3.55 -25.36
CA LEU A 401 -18.58 4.30 -25.05
C LEU A 401 -17.35 3.46 -25.42
N SER A 402 -16.33 4.12 -25.97
CA SER A 402 -15.02 3.47 -26.13
C SER A 402 -14.53 2.98 -24.75
N PRO A 403 -13.92 1.79 -24.65
CA PRO A 403 -13.37 1.30 -23.39
C PRO A 403 -12.50 2.37 -22.73
N THR A 404 -12.95 2.85 -21.58
CA THR A 404 -12.34 3.95 -20.84
C THR A 404 -11.92 3.43 -19.47
N ILE A 405 -10.69 3.76 -19.05
CA ILE A 405 -10.19 3.39 -17.73
C ILE A 405 -10.83 4.33 -16.71
N LEU A 406 -11.79 3.81 -15.93
CA LEU A 406 -12.38 4.50 -14.79
C LEU A 406 -11.44 4.34 -13.59
N GLY A 407 -10.35 5.11 -13.57
CA GLY A 407 -9.38 5.11 -12.47
C GLY A 407 -9.34 6.46 -11.78
N GLY A 408 -9.45 6.47 -10.45
CA GLY A 408 -9.12 7.64 -9.63
C GLY A 408 -7.60 7.89 -9.58
N PRO A 409 -7.16 9.00 -8.98
CA PRO A 409 -5.74 9.21 -8.71
C PRO A 409 -5.23 8.10 -7.80
N ASN A 410 -4.22 7.35 -8.26
CA ASN A 410 -3.51 6.38 -7.44
C ASN A 410 -2.12 6.92 -7.14
N ALA A 411 -1.75 7.03 -5.87
CA ALA A 411 -0.45 7.54 -5.44
C ALA A 411 0.74 6.73 -6.01
N SER A 412 0.53 5.45 -6.32
CA SER A 412 1.54 4.58 -6.93
C SER A 412 1.68 4.72 -8.44
N TYR A 413 0.80 5.46 -9.13
CA TYR A 413 0.84 5.64 -10.58
C TYR A 413 1.49 6.97 -10.96
N TYR A 414 2.82 7.02 -10.88
CA TYR A 414 3.63 8.22 -11.15
C TYR A 414 3.31 8.94 -12.49
N PRO A 415 2.89 8.27 -13.60
CA PRO A 415 2.61 8.98 -14.85
C PRO A 415 1.48 10.01 -14.76
N SER A 416 0.58 9.88 -13.78
CA SER A 416 -0.44 10.90 -13.49
C SER A 416 0.15 12.20 -12.90
N TYR A 417 1.33 12.13 -12.27
CA TYR A 417 1.95 13.25 -11.53
C TYR A 417 3.03 13.99 -12.32
N VAL A 418 3.43 13.47 -13.48
CA VAL A 418 4.47 14.10 -14.31
C VAL A 418 3.82 15.05 -15.30
N ARG A 419 4.32 16.29 -15.38
CA ARG A 419 3.88 17.27 -16.39
C ARG A 419 4.15 16.72 -17.79
N GLN A 420 3.09 16.44 -18.54
CA GLN A 420 3.19 15.90 -19.89
C GLN A 420 3.37 17.03 -20.90
N LYS A 421 4.40 16.96 -21.74
CA LYS A 421 4.55 17.87 -22.88
C LYS A 421 3.48 17.55 -23.93
N ILE A 422 2.46 18.38 -24.01
CA ILE A 422 1.39 18.26 -25.00
C ILE A 422 1.89 18.87 -26.32
N ARG A 423 1.88 18.11 -27.42
CA ARG A 423 2.05 18.69 -28.76
C ARG A 423 0.78 19.50 -29.08
N SER A 424 0.96 20.77 -29.39
CA SER A 424 0.02 21.90 -29.37
C SER A 424 -1.27 21.82 -30.21
N ASN A 425 -1.68 20.68 -30.78
CA ASN A 425 -2.79 20.62 -31.75
C ASN A 425 -4.09 19.97 -31.28
N ASN A 426 -4.26 19.61 -29.99
CA ASN A 426 -5.41 18.79 -29.56
C ASN A 426 -6.25 19.33 -28.39
N PHE A 427 -6.06 20.58 -27.95
CA PHE A 427 -6.73 21.05 -26.73
C PHE A 427 -8.24 21.33 -26.87
N MET A 428 -8.77 21.51 -28.09
CA MET A 428 -10.19 21.89 -28.27
C MET A 428 -11.05 20.91 -29.08
N SER A 429 -10.50 19.88 -29.72
CA SER A 429 -11.25 19.11 -30.73
C SER A 429 -11.71 17.71 -30.33
N ARG A 430 -11.39 17.21 -29.12
CA ARG A 430 -11.56 15.78 -28.81
C ARG A 430 -12.67 15.39 -27.83
N TRP A 431 -13.31 16.34 -27.17
CA TRP A 431 -14.60 16.07 -26.52
C TRP A 431 -15.77 16.03 -27.50
N VAL A 432 -15.57 16.48 -28.75
CA VAL A 432 -16.61 16.52 -29.79
C VAL A 432 -16.70 15.22 -30.60
N ASN A 433 -15.72 14.31 -30.55
CA ASN A 433 -15.80 13.06 -31.32
C ASN A 433 -15.10 11.90 -30.60
N GLY A 434 -15.89 11.02 -29.99
CA GLY A 434 -15.48 9.84 -29.22
C GLY A 434 -14.72 8.77 -30.01
N LYS A 435 -13.53 9.09 -30.54
CA LYS A 435 -12.59 8.14 -31.14
C LYS A 435 -11.18 8.36 -30.62
N GLY A 436 -10.83 7.60 -29.59
CA GLY A 436 -9.47 7.46 -29.07
C GLY A 436 -9.03 6.00 -29.08
N VAL A 437 -8.50 5.51 -30.20
CA VAL A 437 -7.79 4.23 -30.26
C VAL A 437 -6.31 4.49 -30.05
N THR A 438 -5.70 3.84 -29.04
CA THR A 438 -4.26 3.62 -28.99
C THR A 438 -3.97 2.14 -28.94
N LYS A 439 -3.48 1.60 -30.07
CA LYS A 439 -2.89 0.26 -30.18
C LYS A 439 -1.64 0.18 -29.29
N ASN A 440 -1.68 -0.69 -28.29
CA ASN A 440 -0.50 -1.13 -27.56
C ASN A 440 0.41 -1.96 -28.48
N ARG A 441 1.54 -1.38 -28.91
CA ARG A 441 2.69 -2.18 -29.37
C ARG A 441 3.56 -2.46 -28.15
N LYS A 442 3.45 -3.68 -27.60
CA LYS A 442 4.50 -4.27 -26.74
C LYS A 442 5.81 -4.25 -27.54
N ARG A 443 6.79 -3.47 -27.10
CA ARG A 443 8.18 -3.65 -27.53
C ARG A 443 8.77 -4.79 -26.70
N LYS A 444 9.26 -5.81 -27.40
CA LYS A 444 10.11 -6.88 -26.87
C LYS A 444 11.41 -6.31 -26.31
#